data_AF-A0A832CS36-F1
#
_entry.id   AF-A0A832CS36-F1
#
_cell.length_a   1.000
_cell.length_b   1.000
_cell.length_c   1.000
_cell.angle_alpha   90.00
_cell.angle_beta   90.00
_cell.angle_gamma   90.00
#
_symmetry.space_group_name_H-M   'P 1'
#
loop_
_entity.id
_entity.type
_entity.pdbx_description
1 polymer ?
#
loop_
_entity_poly.entity_id
_entity_poly.type
_entity_poly.pdbx_seq_one_letter_code
_entity_poly.pdbx_strand_id
1 'polypeptide(L)'
;MRRLAVLTVSLVILVTGCAGRPPLPAVSPEAVGLSWRECPTTGLELEQVAACFGPSPLGQSEAGRAATGTRTGRDLHLTIGSDVYEVRAIPIGVVPMLPDAYVLSRNARPLRLLLGYFETNDPNLSLRAVAGKAAWEFADGRQATVIYDGQDLRRTYGVEAVYRPSEIAGKLICIGRRAGKYLVIYDGQKVGPEFDRIMMANCCEAMLYSPRGGEGRYRVWGERGGQLYAVEIAAAQEVEVAIYLPAHEIKPADMAGVDLQTLALEPEPFIGPADILAYNRATHEMTLAPAAAARLGQLRIPVWGIPFVVCVGRQPIYYGAFWTPLSSQSYDGVIIQLLDSLRGDTVRIDLGYPGSRAFRGSDPRADPRILQALERAEKLK
;
A
#
# COMPACT_ATOMS: atom_id res chain seq x y z
N MET A 1 -36.22 56.58 43.92
CA MET A 1 -35.43 56.65 42.67
C MET A 1 -34.47 55.45 42.63
N ARG A 2 -34.88 54.35 41.98
CA ARG A 2 -34.07 53.13 41.83
C ARG A 2 -33.16 53.29 40.60
N ARG A 3 -31.85 53.15 40.78
CA ARG A 3 -30.85 53.21 39.70
C ARG A 3 -30.83 51.87 38.96
N LEU A 4 -31.15 51.89 37.66
CA LEU A 4 -30.93 50.77 36.73
C LEU A 4 -29.43 50.69 36.42
N ALA A 5 -28.80 49.57 36.75
CA ALA A 5 -27.47 49.23 36.24
C ALA A 5 -27.64 48.49 34.91
N VAL A 6 -27.17 49.09 33.83
CA VAL A 6 -27.11 48.48 32.50
C VAL A 6 -25.86 47.61 32.44
N LEU A 7 -26.05 46.29 32.32
CA LEU A 7 -24.97 45.32 32.15
C LEU A 7 -24.63 45.24 30.64
N THR A 8 -23.56 45.90 30.22
CA THR A 8 -23.00 45.75 28.87
C THR A 8 -22.25 44.43 28.76
N VAL A 9 -22.89 43.42 28.17
CA VAL A 9 -22.25 42.17 27.75
C VAL A 9 -21.40 42.49 26.51
N SER A 10 -20.08 42.55 26.70
CA SER A 10 -19.13 42.69 25.60
C SER A 10 -18.90 41.32 24.96
N LEU A 11 -19.43 41.14 23.75
CA LEU A 11 -19.19 39.99 22.89
C LEU A 11 -17.73 40.03 22.39
N VAL A 12 -16.84 39.27 23.04
CA VAL A 12 -15.48 39.04 22.55
C VAL A 12 -15.57 38.10 21.35
N ILE A 13 -15.54 38.66 20.14
CA ILE A 13 -15.33 37.89 18.92
C ILE A 13 -13.87 37.46 18.92
N LEU A 14 -13.61 36.22 19.34
CA LEU A 14 -12.35 35.56 19.01
C LEU A 14 -12.32 35.39 17.50
N VAL A 15 -11.61 36.28 16.82
CA VAL A 15 -11.16 36.05 15.45
C VAL A 15 -10.10 34.95 15.56
N THR A 16 -10.54 33.69 15.51
CA THR A 16 -9.65 32.59 15.16
C THR A 16 -9.18 32.87 13.75
N GLY A 17 -7.97 33.41 13.63
CA GLY A 17 -7.32 33.60 12.34
C GLY A 17 -7.43 32.32 11.52
N CYS A 18 -7.65 32.48 10.22
CA CYS A 18 -7.67 31.40 9.23
C CYS A 18 -6.29 30.74 9.14
N ALA A 19 -5.88 30.01 10.18
CA ALA A 19 -4.80 29.05 10.08
C ALA A 19 -5.34 27.93 9.18
N GLY A 20 -4.92 27.94 7.92
CA GLY A 20 -5.21 26.85 6.99
C GLY A 20 -4.88 25.52 7.65
N ARG A 21 -5.79 24.55 7.54
CA ARG A 21 -5.61 23.23 8.15
C ARG A 21 -4.26 22.64 7.69
N PRO A 22 -3.47 22.03 8.58
CA PRO A 22 -2.15 21.53 8.22
C PRO A 22 -2.20 20.58 7.00
N PRO A 23 -1.13 20.52 6.20
CA PRO A 23 -0.99 19.51 5.14
C PRO A 23 -1.17 18.11 5.73
N LEU A 24 -1.76 17.22 4.94
CA LEU A 24 -1.82 15.80 5.28
C LEU A 24 -0.38 15.29 5.49
N PRO A 25 -0.15 14.42 6.48
CA PRO A 25 1.17 13.82 6.67
C PRO A 25 1.55 13.09 5.39
N ALA A 26 2.71 13.45 4.83
CA ALA A 26 3.26 12.83 3.65
C ALA A 26 4.10 11.63 4.06
N VAL A 27 3.84 10.49 3.43
CA VAL A 27 4.58 9.25 3.67
C VAL A 27 4.93 8.58 2.36
N SER A 28 6.01 7.79 2.37
CA SER A 28 6.33 6.91 1.25
C SER A 28 5.28 5.79 1.14
N PRO A 29 4.92 5.33 -0.08
CA PRO A 29 4.03 4.20 -0.26
C PRO A 29 4.45 2.95 0.54
N GLU A 30 5.75 2.67 0.57
CA GLU A 30 6.32 1.50 1.22
C GLU A 30 6.20 1.54 2.75
N ALA A 31 6.20 2.74 3.35
CA ALA A 31 6.02 2.92 4.80
C ALA A 31 4.59 2.58 5.26
N VAL A 32 3.61 2.61 4.35
CA VAL A 32 2.22 2.27 4.64
C VAL A 32 1.79 0.93 4.02
N GLY A 33 2.76 0.11 3.62
CA GLY A 33 2.51 -1.23 3.07
C GLY A 33 1.93 -1.21 1.67
N LEU A 34 2.21 -0.17 0.88
CA LEU A 34 1.84 -0.09 -0.53
C LEU A 34 3.07 -0.28 -1.43
N SER A 35 2.85 -0.89 -2.59
CA SER A 35 3.77 -0.80 -3.73
C SER A 35 3.29 0.29 -4.68
N TRP A 36 4.24 1.02 -5.25
CA TRP A 36 3.98 2.12 -6.19
C TRP A 36 4.77 1.90 -7.48
N ARG A 37 4.07 1.69 -8.59
CA ARG A 37 4.69 1.48 -9.90
C ARG A 37 4.20 2.54 -10.87
N GLU A 38 5.13 3.27 -11.48
CA GLU A 38 4.83 4.28 -12.49
C GLU A 38 5.26 3.79 -13.87
N CYS A 39 4.46 4.13 -14.88
CA CYS A 39 4.72 3.89 -16.29
C CYS A 39 4.49 5.21 -17.04
N PRO A 40 5.54 5.88 -17.54
CA PRO A 40 5.36 7.07 -18.37
C PRO A 40 4.71 6.68 -19.70
N THR A 41 3.68 7.39 -20.10
CA THR A 41 2.93 7.12 -21.35
C THR A 41 2.85 8.38 -22.22
N THR A 42 2.72 8.18 -23.53
CA THR A 42 2.49 9.29 -24.48
C THR A 42 1.01 9.57 -24.70
N GLY A 43 0.13 8.70 -24.17
CA GLY A 43 -1.32 8.78 -24.30
C GLY A 43 -2.03 7.81 -23.35
N LEU A 44 -3.28 7.49 -23.66
CA LEU A 44 -4.16 6.64 -22.84
C LEU A 44 -4.30 5.22 -23.35
N GLU A 45 -3.50 4.85 -24.36
CA GLU A 45 -3.62 3.57 -25.05
C GLU A 45 -3.42 2.40 -24.07
N LEU A 46 -4.43 1.52 -24.02
CA LEU A 46 -4.46 0.38 -23.10
C LEU A 46 -3.31 -0.61 -23.35
N GLU A 47 -2.81 -0.70 -24.59
CA GLU A 47 -1.68 -1.55 -24.94
C GLU A 47 -0.37 -1.13 -24.25
N GLN A 48 -0.09 0.18 -24.18
CA GLN A 48 1.09 0.70 -23.49
C GLN A 48 1.02 0.40 -21.99
N VAL A 49 -0.17 0.55 -21.41
CA VAL A 49 -0.40 0.25 -19.98
C VAL A 49 -0.31 -1.25 -19.73
N ALA A 50 -0.81 -2.08 -20.65
CA ALA A 50 -0.72 -3.54 -20.55
C ALA A 50 0.73 -4.04 -20.65
N ALA A 51 1.59 -3.37 -21.42
CA ALA A 51 3.03 -3.66 -21.43
C ALA A 51 3.68 -3.37 -20.07
N CYS A 52 3.22 -2.35 -19.35
CA CYS A 52 3.75 -1.97 -18.05
C CYS A 52 3.21 -2.82 -16.89
N PHE A 53 1.90 -3.07 -16.85
CA PHE A 53 1.23 -3.68 -15.69
C PHE A 53 0.54 -5.02 -15.99
N GLY A 54 0.76 -5.57 -17.19
CA GLY A 54 0.04 -6.74 -17.68
C GLY A 54 -1.40 -6.42 -18.13
N PRO A 55 -2.07 -7.37 -18.79
CA PRO A 55 -3.47 -7.22 -19.16
C PRO A 55 -4.29 -7.00 -17.88
N SER A 56 -5.03 -5.90 -17.84
CA SER A 56 -6.06 -5.72 -16.82
C SER A 56 -7.39 -6.05 -17.45
N PRO A 57 -8.23 -6.87 -16.81
CA PRO A 57 -9.62 -6.90 -17.19
C PRO A 57 -10.16 -5.47 -17.07
N LEU A 58 -10.78 -4.96 -18.13
CA LEU A 58 -11.48 -3.67 -18.12
C LEU A 58 -12.72 -3.71 -17.20
N GLY A 59 -13.07 -4.90 -16.71
CA GLY A 59 -14.19 -5.16 -15.81
C GLY A 59 -13.80 -5.19 -14.33
N GLN A 60 -14.77 -4.85 -13.48
CA GLN A 60 -14.68 -5.13 -12.05
C GLN A 60 -14.80 -6.65 -11.82
N SER A 61 -13.99 -7.20 -10.91
CA SER A 61 -14.16 -8.56 -10.42
C SER A 61 -15.54 -8.75 -9.79
N GLU A 62 -16.01 -10.00 -9.65
CA GLU A 62 -17.29 -10.29 -9.00
C GLU A 62 -17.36 -9.70 -7.58
N ALA A 63 -16.27 -9.81 -6.81
CA ALA A 63 -16.15 -9.18 -5.49
C ALA A 63 -16.26 -7.64 -5.57
N GLY A 64 -15.60 -7.01 -6.57
CA GLY A 64 -15.71 -5.57 -6.80
C GLY A 64 -17.13 -5.12 -7.17
N ARG A 65 -17.85 -5.94 -7.94
CA ARG A 65 -19.26 -5.71 -8.28
C ARG A 65 -20.16 -5.86 -7.06
N ALA A 66 -19.95 -6.89 -6.24
CA ALA A 66 -20.71 -7.12 -5.00
C ALA A 66 -20.51 -6.00 -3.98
N ALA A 67 -19.33 -5.37 -3.95
CA ALA A 67 -19.04 -4.20 -3.12
C ALA A 67 -19.65 -2.89 -3.66
N THR A 68 -20.29 -2.91 -4.83
CA THR A 68 -20.91 -1.72 -5.44
C THR A 68 -22.42 -1.76 -5.20
N GLY A 69 -22.99 -0.64 -4.75
CA GLY A 69 -24.42 -0.48 -4.60
C GLY A 69 -25.16 -0.59 -5.93
N THR A 70 -26.38 -1.09 -5.88
CA THR A 70 -27.29 -1.13 -7.02
C THR A 70 -27.95 0.23 -7.22
N ARG A 71 -28.26 0.57 -8.47
CA ARG A 71 -28.95 1.80 -8.82
C ARG A 71 -30.36 1.50 -9.29
N THR A 72 -31.35 2.18 -8.71
CA THR A 72 -32.75 2.13 -9.14
C THR A 72 -33.21 3.55 -9.45
N GLY A 73 -33.31 3.89 -10.73
CA GLY A 73 -33.50 5.29 -11.14
C GLY A 73 -32.31 6.15 -10.71
N ARG A 74 -32.56 7.13 -9.84
CA ARG A 74 -31.53 8.04 -9.28
C ARG A 74 -31.04 7.62 -7.89
N ASP A 75 -31.68 6.62 -7.30
CA ASP A 75 -31.37 6.14 -5.96
C ASP A 75 -30.29 5.06 -5.99
N LEU A 76 -29.54 4.97 -4.90
CA LEU A 76 -28.51 3.95 -4.70
C LEU A 76 -28.81 3.13 -3.45
N HIS A 77 -28.61 1.82 -3.55
CA HIS A 77 -28.83 0.87 -2.46
C HIS A 77 -27.59 -0.01 -2.26
N LEU A 78 -27.16 -0.18 -1.02
CA LEU A 78 -26.01 -1.02 -0.67
C LEU A 78 -26.26 -1.72 0.66
N THR A 79 -25.93 -3.01 0.74
CA THR A 79 -25.98 -3.76 2.00
C THR A 79 -24.57 -4.10 2.45
N ILE A 80 -24.25 -3.82 3.71
CA ILE A 80 -22.97 -4.20 4.34
C ILE A 80 -23.30 -4.93 5.64
N GLY A 81 -23.02 -6.23 5.71
CA GLY A 81 -23.45 -7.06 6.84
C GLY A 81 -24.97 -7.01 7.00
N SER A 82 -25.45 -6.61 8.19
CA SER A 82 -26.88 -6.41 8.47
C SER A 82 -27.40 -5.00 8.15
N ASP A 83 -26.51 -4.06 7.82
CA ASP A 83 -26.89 -2.67 7.59
C ASP A 83 -27.24 -2.42 6.13
N VAL A 84 -28.36 -1.73 5.93
CA VAL A 84 -28.82 -1.26 4.62
C VAL A 84 -28.57 0.23 4.50
N TYR A 85 -27.82 0.62 3.47
CA TYR A 85 -27.53 1.99 3.09
C TYR A 85 -28.34 2.36 1.86
N GLU A 86 -28.99 3.51 1.91
CA GLU A 86 -29.74 4.07 0.78
C GLU A 86 -29.35 5.53 0.58
N VAL A 87 -29.06 5.92 -0.66
CA VAL A 87 -29.03 7.31 -1.08
C VAL A 87 -30.28 7.58 -1.90
N ARG A 88 -31.18 8.40 -1.36
CA ARG A 88 -32.40 8.79 -2.05
C ARG A 88 -32.25 10.18 -2.67
N ALA A 89 -32.53 10.29 -3.95
CA ALA A 89 -32.70 11.57 -4.63
C ALA A 89 -34.12 12.07 -4.38
N ILE A 90 -34.24 13.27 -3.83
CA ILE A 90 -35.50 13.95 -3.57
C ILE A 90 -35.53 15.16 -4.50
N PRO A 91 -36.25 15.06 -5.64
CA PRO A 91 -36.41 16.19 -6.53
C PRO A 91 -37.10 17.33 -5.79
N ILE A 92 -36.40 18.43 -5.59
CA ILE A 92 -36.99 19.68 -5.07
C ILE A 92 -37.40 20.56 -6.25
N GLY A 93 -36.80 20.32 -7.42
CA GLY A 93 -36.94 21.09 -8.66
C GLY A 93 -38.24 20.86 -9.45
N VAL A 94 -39.38 21.27 -8.90
CA VAL A 94 -40.46 21.84 -9.75
C VAL A 94 -40.13 23.28 -10.17
N VAL A 95 -39.07 23.87 -9.60
CA VAL A 95 -38.54 25.20 -9.93
C VAL A 95 -37.16 25.05 -10.59
N PRO A 96 -36.99 25.41 -11.87
CA PRO A 96 -35.68 25.42 -12.51
C PRO A 96 -34.78 26.40 -11.73
N MET A 97 -33.61 25.93 -11.29
CA MET A 97 -32.58 26.61 -10.46
C MET A 97 -32.43 26.16 -9.00
N LEU A 98 -33.34 25.37 -8.42
CA LEU A 98 -33.10 24.80 -7.09
C LEU A 98 -32.33 23.48 -7.18
N PRO A 99 -31.38 23.21 -6.26
CA PRO A 99 -30.70 21.93 -6.20
C PRO A 99 -31.66 20.84 -5.67
N ASP A 100 -31.49 19.62 -6.14
CA ASP A 100 -32.14 18.45 -5.55
C ASP A 100 -31.46 18.09 -4.24
N ALA A 101 -32.22 17.48 -3.32
CA ALA A 101 -31.67 16.93 -2.10
C ALA A 101 -31.33 15.46 -2.28
N TYR A 102 -30.20 15.05 -1.74
CA TYR A 102 -29.75 13.67 -1.71
C TYR A 102 -29.47 13.28 -0.27
N VAL A 103 -30.14 12.24 0.20
CA VAL A 103 -30.07 11.81 1.59
C VAL A 103 -29.47 10.42 1.66
N LEU A 104 -28.27 10.31 2.22
CA LEU A 104 -27.68 9.05 2.63
C LEU A 104 -28.29 8.64 3.97
N SER A 105 -28.79 7.42 4.06
CA SER A 105 -29.33 6.82 5.27
C SER A 105 -28.72 5.46 5.55
N ARG A 106 -28.74 5.05 6.83
CA ARG A 106 -28.41 3.70 7.29
C ARG A 106 -29.59 3.17 8.10
N ASN A 107 -30.15 2.05 7.70
CA ASN A 107 -31.34 1.44 8.32
C ASN A 107 -32.46 2.48 8.50
N ALA A 108 -32.76 3.22 7.42
CA ALA A 108 -33.71 4.34 7.36
C ALA A 108 -33.38 5.58 8.23
N ARG A 109 -32.26 5.60 8.97
CA ARG A 109 -31.81 6.78 9.72
C ARG A 109 -30.93 7.65 8.83
N PRO A 110 -31.24 8.95 8.64
CA PRO A 110 -30.42 9.83 7.82
C PRO A 110 -29.04 10.04 8.46
N LEU A 111 -27.99 9.87 7.67
CA LEU A 111 -26.60 10.14 8.05
C LEU A 111 -26.11 11.47 7.48
N ARG A 112 -26.47 11.76 6.23
CA ARG A 112 -25.99 12.96 5.53
C ARG A 112 -26.99 13.43 4.48
N LEU A 113 -27.13 14.75 4.37
CA LEU A 113 -27.83 15.41 3.28
C LEU A 113 -26.82 16.22 2.47
N LEU A 114 -26.86 16.08 1.15
CA LEU A 114 -26.16 16.94 0.20
C LEU A 114 -27.17 17.56 -0.76
N LEU A 115 -26.88 18.77 -1.19
CA LEU A 115 -27.61 19.45 -2.25
C LEU A 115 -26.74 19.44 -3.50
N GLY A 116 -27.32 19.11 -4.66
CA GLY A 116 -26.59 19.19 -5.91
C GLY A 116 -27.48 19.41 -7.10
N TYR A 117 -26.84 19.76 -8.20
CA TYR A 117 -27.50 20.08 -9.46
C TYR A 117 -27.35 18.91 -10.40
N PHE A 118 -28.47 18.47 -10.98
CA PHE A 118 -28.42 17.61 -12.14
C PHE A 118 -27.94 18.46 -13.32
N GLU A 119 -26.73 18.20 -13.81
CA GLU A 119 -26.16 18.86 -14.98
C GLU A 119 -26.22 17.91 -16.19
N THR A 120 -25.09 17.58 -16.81
CA THR A 120 -25.01 16.52 -17.83
C THR A 120 -25.17 15.13 -17.21
N ASN A 121 -24.82 14.97 -15.93
CA ASN A 121 -24.90 13.71 -15.20
C ASN A 121 -25.51 13.94 -13.81
N ASP A 122 -26.10 12.89 -13.23
CA ASP A 122 -26.55 12.91 -11.85
C ASP A 122 -25.33 13.03 -10.90
N PRO A 123 -25.32 13.97 -9.95
CA PRO A 123 -24.21 14.08 -8.99
C PRO A 123 -24.13 12.93 -7.99
N ASN A 124 -25.18 12.11 -7.86
CA ASN A 124 -25.15 10.89 -7.08
C ASN A 124 -24.40 9.78 -7.83
N LEU A 125 -23.06 9.78 -7.76
CA LEU A 125 -22.20 8.99 -8.64
C LEU A 125 -22.10 7.51 -8.23
N SER A 126 -21.76 7.22 -6.98
CA SER A 126 -21.57 5.83 -6.54
C SER A 126 -21.77 5.67 -5.03
N LEU A 127 -22.19 4.46 -4.63
CA LEU A 127 -22.28 4.02 -3.23
C LEU A 127 -21.58 2.68 -3.17
N ARG A 128 -20.53 2.55 -2.35
CA ARG A 128 -19.68 1.35 -2.31
C ARG A 128 -19.35 0.95 -0.88
N ALA A 129 -19.12 -0.34 -0.67
CA ALA A 129 -18.49 -0.85 0.53
C ALA A 129 -16.97 -0.71 0.37
N VAL A 130 -16.34 -0.01 1.31
CA VAL A 130 -14.90 0.23 1.35
C VAL A 130 -14.45 0.03 2.78
N ALA A 131 -13.54 -0.91 3.02
CA ALA A 131 -13.02 -1.26 4.34
C ALA A 131 -14.14 -1.49 5.37
N GLY A 132 -15.19 -2.21 4.95
CA GLY A 132 -16.36 -2.53 5.78
C GLY A 132 -17.31 -1.35 6.05
N LYS A 133 -17.11 -0.19 5.43
CA LYS A 133 -17.91 1.02 5.63
C LYS A 133 -18.51 1.53 4.31
N ALA A 134 -19.63 2.24 4.41
CA ALA A 134 -20.24 2.86 3.24
C ALA A 134 -19.47 4.11 2.80
N ALA A 135 -19.10 4.15 1.52
CA ALA A 135 -18.52 5.30 0.84
C ALA A 135 -19.48 5.78 -0.26
N TRP A 136 -20.05 6.98 -0.08
CA TRP A 136 -20.91 7.63 -1.06
C TRP A 136 -20.14 8.73 -1.78
N GLU A 137 -19.85 8.51 -3.07
CA GLU A 137 -19.24 9.51 -3.94
C GLU A 137 -20.32 10.42 -4.54
N PHE A 138 -20.13 11.71 -4.35
CA PHE A 138 -21.04 12.75 -4.82
C PHE A 138 -20.27 13.87 -5.50
N ALA A 139 -20.58 14.18 -6.76
CA ALA A 139 -19.93 15.29 -7.45
C ALA A 139 -20.80 15.95 -8.53
N ASP A 140 -20.87 17.29 -8.50
CA ASP A 140 -21.35 18.16 -9.58
C ASP A 140 -20.25 19.16 -9.99
N GLY A 141 -20.58 20.14 -10.84
CA GLY A 141 -19.66 21.21 -11.23
C GLY A 141 -19.23 22.14 -10.09
N ARG A 142 -19.85 22.06 -8.90
CA ARG A 142 -19.61 22.95 -7.75
C ARG A 142 -18.88 22.28 -6.60
N GLN A 143 -19.12 20.99 -6.40
CA GLN A 143 -18.49 20.22 -5.33
C GLN A 143 -18.22 18.78 -5.77
N ALA A 144 -17.17 18.20 -5.21
CA ALA A 144 -16.92 16.77 -5.30
C ALA A 144 -16.42 16.25 -3.96
N THR A 145 -17.11 15.25 -3.41
CA THR A 145 -16.76 14.67 -2.12
C THR A 145 -17.10 13.19 -2.05
N VAL A 146 -16.58 12.57 -1.01
CA VAL A 146 -16.97 11.25 -0.55
C VAL A 146 -17.48 11.39 0.89
N ILE A 147 -18.70 10.91 1.12
CA ILE A 147 -19.24 10.70 2.46
C ILE A 147 -18.88 9.28 2.88
N TYR A 148 -17.95 9.16 3.82
CA TYR A 148 -17.46 7.88 4.33
C TYR A 148 -17.95 7.68 5.75
N ASP A 149 -18.82 6.68 5.95
CA ASP A 149 -19.47 6.42 7.24
C ASP A 149 -20.15 7.67 7.85
N GLY A 150 -20.84 8.43 6.99
CA GLY A 150 -21.52 9.68 7.36
C GLY A 150 -20.62 10.93 7.46
N GLN A 151 -19.31 10.79 7.35
CA GLN A 151 -18.36 11.92 7.43
C GLN A 151 -17.94 12.42 6.05
N ASP A 152 -17.89 13.74 5.87
CA ASP A 152 -17.43 14.39 4.63
C ASP A 152 -15.90 14.43 4.59
N LEU A 153 -15.30 13.61 3.72
CA LEU A 153 -13.85 13.44 3.68
C LEU A 153 -13.07 14.72 3.30
N ARG A 154 -13.69 15.66 2.58
CA ARG A 154 -13.07 16.98 2.36
C ARG A 154 -12.77 17.68 3.67
N ARG A 155 -13.74 17.63 4.60
CA ARG A 155 -13.60 18.22 5.93
C ARG A 155 -12.65 17.39 6.78
N THR A 156 -12.66 16.07 6.66
CA THR A 156 -11.73 15.22 7.43
C THR A 156 -10.28 15.50 7.05
N TYR A 157 -9.99 15.57 5.75
CA TYR A 157 -8.62 15.68 5.23
C TYR A 157 -8.15 17.11 4.97
N GLY A 158 -9.03 18.11 5.08
CA GLY A 158 -8.68 19.50 4.79
C GLY A 158 -8.32 19.72 3.32
N VAL A 159 -9.13 19.16 2.42
CA VAL A 159 -8.96 19.21 0.97
C VAL A 159 -10.20 19.80 0.30
N GLU A 160 -10.04 20.34 -0.91
CA GLU A 160 -11.12 21.00 -1.67
C GLU A 160 -12.10 19.99 -2.26
N ALA A 161 -11.61 18.81 -2.65
CA ALA A 161 -12.41 17.75 -3.21
C ALA A 161 -11.85 16.35 -2.92
N VAL A 162 -12.72 15.34 -2.95
CA VAL A 162 -12.37 13.92 -2.79
C VAL A 162 -13.14 13.10 -3.83
N TYR A 163 -12.47 12.13 -4.45
CA TYR A 163 -12.99 11.33 -5.56
C TYR A 163 -12.60 9.85 -5.43
N ARG A 164 -13.34 8.98 -6.12
CA ARG A 164 -12.97 7.59 -6.43
C ARG A 164 -12.54 6.76 -5.22
N PRO A 165 -13.41 6.62 -4.20
CA PRO A 165 -13.09 5.80 -3.04
C PRO A 165 -12.95 4.33 -3.43
N SER A 166 -11.93 3.67 -2.91
CA SER A 166 -11.72 2.24 -3.08
C SER A 166 -10.98 1.65 -1.89
N GLU A 167 -10.73 0.35 -1.94
CA GLU A 167 -10.10 -0.42 -0.88
C GLU A 167 -8.79 -1.07 -1.37
N ILE A 168 -7.74 -0.92 -0.57
CA ILE A 168 -6.53 -1.75 -0.66
C ILE A 168 -6.21 -2.24 0.75
N ALA A 169 -6.06 -3.56 0.91
CA ALA A 169 -5.70 -4.20 2.17
C ALA A 169 -6.57 -3.76 3.36
N GLY A 170 -7.91 -3.74 3.17
CA GLY A 170 -8.86 -3.36 4.22
C GLY A 170 -8.81 -1.89 4.62
N LYS A 171 -8.18 -1.02 3.84
CA LYS A 171 -8.07 0.43 4.10
C LYS A 171 -8.55 1.26 2.92
N LEU A 172 -9.05 2.46 3.22
CA LEU A 172 -9.55 3.41 2.23
C LEU A 172 -8.39 4.03 1.43
N ILE A 173 -8.50 3.97 0.11
CA ILE A 173 -7.72 4.79 -0.83
C ILE A 173 -8.67 5.70 -1.63
N CYS A 174 -8.27 6.95 -1.85
CA CYS A 174 -9.03 7.90 -2.68
C CYS A 174 -8.12 8.98 -3.27
N ILE A 175 -8.67 9.78 -4.19
CA ILE A 175 -7.99 10.95 -4.74
C ILE A 175 -8.50 12.20 -4.02
N GLY A 176 -7.59 12.99 -3.45
CA GLY A 176 -7.86 14.34 -2.94
C GLY A 176 -7.41 15.42 -3.91
N ARG A 177 -8.00 16.61 -3.81
CA ARG A 177 -7.52 17.84 -4.47
C ARG A 177 -7.27 18.93 -3.46
N ARG A 178 -6.09 19.54 -3.47
CA ARG A 178 -5.71 20.64 -2.56
C ARG A 178 -4.78 21.61 -3.29
N ALA A 179 -5.05 22.91 -3.17
CA ALA A 179 -4.27 23.97 -3.81
C ALA A 179 -4.08 23.72 -5.31
N GLY A 180 -5.13 23.24 -5.99
CA GLY A 180 -5.09 22.92 -7.42
C GLY A 180 -4.34 21.64 -7.81
N LYS A 181 -3.64 20.97 -6.89
CA LYS A 181 -2.96 19.69 -7.13
C LYS A 181 -3.80 18.51 -6.71
N TYR A 182 -3.59 17.38 -7.36
CA TYR A 182 -4.19 16.09 -7.01
C TYR A 182 -3.20 15.25 -6.22
N LEU A 183 -3.71 14.54 -5.22
CA LEU A 183 -2.91 13.69 -4.35
C LEU A 183 -3.64 12.39 -4.04
N VAL A 184 -2.89 11.30 -3.88
CA VAL A 184 -3.43 10.04 -3.40
C VAL A 184 -3.49 10.08 -1.87
N ILE A 185 -4.65 9.79 -1.32
CA ILE A 185 -4.87 9.67 0.13
C ILE A 185 -5.12 8.21 0.44
N TYR A 186 -4.27 7.63 1.29
CA TYR A 186 -4.43 6.28 1.82
C TYR A 186 -4.53 6.34 3.34
N ASP A 187 -5.64 5.86 3.89
CA ASP A 187 -5.90 5.83 5.33
C ASP A 187 -5.63 7.17 6.05
N GLY A 188 -5.99 8.27 5.40
CA GLY A 188 -5.81 9.63 5.91
C GLY A 188 -4.39 10.21 5.78
N GLN A 189 -3.49 9.55 5.06
CA GLN A 189 -2.13 10.03 4.78
C GLN A 189 -1.97 10.34 3.29
N LYS A 190 -1.19 11.37 2.96
CA LYS A 190 -0.80 11.64 1.58
C LYS A 190 0.30 10.64 1.21
N VAL A 191 0.07 9.83 0.18
CA VAL A 191 1.04 8.85 -0.30
C VAL A 191 1.56 9.24 -1.68
N GLY A 192 2.88 9.13 -1.85
CA GLY A 192 3.53 9.37 -3.13
C GLY A 192 3.50 10.85 -3.61
N PRO A 193 3.83 11.06 -4.88
CA PRO A 193 3.91 12.39 -5.50
C PRO A 193 2.53 13.03 -5.73
N GLU A 194 2.55 14.35 -5.96
CA GLU A 194 1.38 15.11 -6.41
C GLU A 194 1.29 15.12 -7.94
N PHE A 195 0.08 15.28 -8.45
CA PHE A 195 -0.22 15.39 -9.87
C PHE A 195 -0.79 16.76 -10.19
N ASP A 196 -0.41 17.31 -11.34
CA ASP A 196 -0.98 18.52 -11.90
C ASP A 196 -2.43 18.28 -12.33
N ARG A 197 -2.69 17.07 -12.84
CA ARG A 197 -4.02 16.63 -13.26
C ARG A 197 -4.15 15.13 -13.06
N ILE A 198 -5.33 14.68 -12.64
CA ILE A 198 -5.72 13.26 -12.72
C ILE A 198 -6.91 13.16 -13.67
N MET A 199 -6.86 12.18 -14.57
CA MET A 199 -7.94 11.92 -15.50
C MET A 199 -9.18 11.41 -14.78
N MET A 200 -10.31 12.08 -14.97
CA MET A 200 -11.58 11.68 -14.37
C MET A 200 -12.72 11.93 -15.36
N ALA A 201 -13.53 10.91 -15.58
CA ALA A 201 -14.71 10.96 -16.43
C ALA A 201 -15.86 10.18 -15.80
N ASN A 202 -17.07 10.73 -15.88
CA ASN A 202 -18.26 10.14 -15.25
C ASN A 202 -19.05 9.23 -16.19
N CYS A 203 -18.74 9.21 -17.49
CA CYS A 203 -19.45 8.42 -18.49
C CYS A 203 -18.55 8.04 -19.69
N CYS A 204 -19.07 7.13 -20.51
CA CYS A 204 -18.49 6.66 -21.78
C CYS A 204 -17.13 5.96 -21.62
N GLU A 205 -16.44 5.76 -22.74
CA GLU A 205 -15.14 5.09 -22.82
C GLU A 205 -14.06 5.78 -21.97
N ALA A 206 -14.15 7.10 -21.80
CA ALA A 206 -13.24 7.88 -20.96
C ALA A 206 -13.26 7.45 -19.48
N MET A 207 -14.35 6.83 -19.01
CA MET A 207 -14.46 6.30 -17.65
C MET A 207 -13.43 5.18 -17.38
N LEU A 208 -12.90 4.52 -18.42
CA LEU A 208 -11.87 3.48 -18.31
C LEU A 208 -10.54 4.04 -17.78
N TYR A 209 -10.29 5.33 -17.95
CA TYR A 209 -9.06 6.02 -17.53
C TYR A 209 -9.20 6.77 -16.21
N SER A 210 -10.37 6.68 -15.57
CA SER A 210 -10.58 7.24 -14.23
C SER A 210 -9.93 6.38 -13.15
N PRO A 211 -9.54 6.97 -12.01
CA PRO A 211 -9.04 6.19 -10.90
C PRO A 211 -10.01 5.11 -10.50
N ARG A 212 -9.52 3.88 -10.43
CA ARG A 212 -10.30 2.69 -10.13
C ARG A 212 -9.48 1.76 -9.28
N GLY A 213 -10.13 1.19 -8.27
CA GLY A 213 -9.58 0.07 -7.54
C GLY A 213 -10.39 -1.21 -7.72
N GLY A 214 -9.71 -2.32 -7.49
CA GLY A 214 -10.21 -3.68 -7.63
C GLY A 214 -9.06 -4.67 -7.51
N GLU A 215 -9.35 -5.87 -7.00
CA GLU A 215 -8.36 -6.96 -6.86
C GLU A 215 -7.08 -6.54 -6.10
N GLY A 216 -7.23 -5.72 -5.06
CA GLY A 216 -6.10 -5.24 -4.25
C GLY A 216 -5.21 -4.20 -4.93
N ARG A 217 -5.63 -3.68 -6.09
CA ARG A 217 -4.92 -2.68 -6.89
C ARG A 217 -5.77 -1.42 -7.04
N TYR A 218 -5.11 -0.28 -7.26
CA TYR A 218 -5.70 1.01 -7.55
C TYR A 218 -4.87 1.69 -8.63
N ARG A 219 -5.49 2.03 -9.76
CA ARG A 219 -4.81 2.60 -10.91
C ARG A 219 -5.23 4.04 -11.13
N VAL A 220 -4.28 4.87 -11.52
CA VAL A 220 -4.44 6.30 -11.73
C VAL A 220 -3.73 6.71 -13.02
N TRP A 221 -4.36 7.55 -13.83
CA TRP A 221 -3.71 8.24 -14.94
C TRP A 221 -3.55 9.70 -14.56
N GLY A 222 -2.30 10.12 -14.35
CA GLY A 222 -1.96 11.41 -13.78
C GLY A 222 -0.86 12.10 -14.58
N GLU A 223 -0.98 13.41 -14.72
CA GLU A 223 0.00 14.26 -15.37
C GLU A 223 0.84 14.97 -14.32
N ARG A 224 2.16 14.95 -14.49
CA ARG A 224 3.12 15.61 -13.60
C ARG A 224 4.28 16.16 -14.42
N GLY A 225 4.49 17.47 -14.36
CA GLY A 225 5.57 18.14 -15.11
C GLY A 225 5.42 18.02 -16.63
N GLY A 226 4.19 17.97 -17.14
CA GLY A 226 3.89 17.79 -18.57
C GLY A 226 4.05 16.36 -19.09
N GLN A 227 4.42 15.40 -18.24
CA GLN A 227 4.48 13.98 -18.56
C GLN A 227 3.25 13.26 -18.00
N LEU A 228 2.60 12.45 -18.83
CA LEU A 228 1.52 11.56 -18.39
C LEU A 228 2.10 10.26 -17.83
N TYR A 229 1.53 9.79 -16.73
CA TYR A 229 1.88 8.54 -16.07
C TYR A 229 0.63 7.70 -15.86
N ALA A 230 0.73 6.42 -16.21
CA ALA A 230 -0.13 5.39 -15.64
C ALA A 230 0.55 4.89 -14.36
N VAL A 231 -0.18 4.89 -13.25
CA VAL A 231 0.32 4.50 -11.94
C VAL A 231 -0.53 3.34 -11.42
N GLU A 232 0.13 2.28 -10.98
CA GLU A 232 -0.48 1.19 -10.24
C GLU A 232 -0.01 1.23 -8.79
N ILE A 233 -0.97 1.29 -7.89
CA ILE A 233 -0.80 1.23 -6.45
C ILE A 233 -1.42 -0.09 -6.00
N ALA A 234 -0.69 -0.91 -5.27
CA ALA A 234 -1.23 -2.15 -4.75
C ALA A 234 -0.79 -2.33 -3.30
N ALA A 235 -1.44 -3.24 -2.57
CA ALA A 235 -0.85 -3.75 -1.34
C ALA A 235 0.57 -4.25 -1.69
N ALA A 236 1.58 -3.83 -0.93
CA ALA A 236 2.87 -4.46 -1.03
C ALA A 236 2.64 -5.95 -0.75
N GLN A 237 3.09 -6.82 -1.66
CA GLN A 237 3.21 -8.23 -1.30
C GLN A 237 4.06 -8.29 -0.03
N GLU A 238 3.72 -9.16 0.93
CA GLU A 238 4.58 -9.43 2.07
C GLU A 238 5.85 -10.10 1.52
N VAL A 239 6.81 -9.26 1.12
CA VAL A 239 8.07 -9.71 0.58
C VAL A 239 8.96 -10.01 1.78
N GLU A 240 8.81 -11.23 2.31
CA GLU A 240 9.52 -11.66 3.50
C GLU A 240 10.93 -12.17 3.17
N VAL A 241 11.80 -12.17 4.18
CA VAL A 241 13.16 -12.69 4.03
C VAL A 241 13.13 -14.21 4.02
N ALA A 242 13.87 -14.81 3.08
CA ALA A 242 14.06 -16.25 2.99
C ALA A 242 15.48 -16.60 2.51
N ILE A 243 15.94 -17.79 2.84
CA ILE A 243 17.23 -18.33 2.43
C ILE A 243 17.00 -19.50 1.49
N TYR A 244 17.50 -19.39 0.27
CA TYR A 244 17.41 -20.40 -0.77
C TYR A 244 18.76 -21.07 -1.03
N LEU A 245 18.72 -22.30 -1.53
CA LEU A 245 19.89 -22.96 -2.11
C LEU A 245 19.91 -22.75 -3.63
N PRO A 246 21.09 -22.66 -4.27
CA PRO A 246 21.18 -22.77 -5.73
C PRO A 246 20.61 -24.11 -6.23
N ALA A 247 19.91 -24.09 -7.36
CA ALA A 247 19.29 -25.30 -7.95
C ALA A 247 20.32 -26.27 -8.57
N HIS A 248 21.56 -25.83 -8.71
CA HIS A 248 22.67 -26.62 -9.22
C HIS A 248 23.86 -26.49 -8.29
N GLU A 249 24.69 -27.53 -8.23
CA GLU A 249 25.87 -27.54 -7.36
C GLU A 249 26.87 -26.47 -7.81
N ILE A 250 27.12 -25.50 -6.92
CA ILE A 250 28.11 -24.43 -7.09
C ILE A 250 28.92 -24.39 -5.79
N LYS A 251 30.24 -24.18 -5.86
CA LYS A 251 31.05 -24.02 -4.66
C LYS A 251 30.98 -22.57 -4.17
N PRO A 252 31.04 -22.31 -2.85
CA PRO A 252 31.05 -20.94 -2.33
C PRO A 252 32.13 -20.03 -2.96
N ALA A 253 33.31 -20.58 -3.25
CA ALA A 253 34.40 -19.83 -3.89
C ALA A 253 34.07 -19.34 -5.32
N ASP A 254 33.18 -20.02 -6.03
CA ASP A 254 32.82 -19.70 -7.41
C ASP A 254 31.66 -18.69 -7.48
N MET A 255 30.97 -18.43 -6.35
CA MET A 255 29.81 -17.53 -6.29
C MET A 255 30.14 -16.06 -6.58
N ALA A 256 31.39 -15.63 -6.38
CA ALA A 256 31.80 -14.24 -6.59
C ALA A 256 31.67 -13.77 -8.06
N GLY A 257 31.68 -14.69 -9.01
CA GLY A 257 31.51 -14.41 -10.44
C GLY A 257 30.09 -14.62 -10.96
N VAL A 258 29.16 -15.04 -10.10
CA VAL A 258 27.79 -15.40 -10.51
C VAL A 258 26.89 -14.17 -10.45
N ASP A 259 26.15 -13.93 -11.52
CA ASP A 259 25.05 -12.96 -11.50
C ASP A 259 23.87 -13.55 -10.72
N LEU A 260 23.71 -13.10 -9.47
CA LEU A 260 22.63 -13.55 -8.59
C LEU A 260 21.23 -13.36 -9.20
N GLN A 261 21.02 -12.37 -10.06
CA GLN A 261 19.68 -12.11 -10.63
C GLN A 261 19.27 -13.17 -11.66
N THR A 262 20.23 -13.89 -12.23
CA THR A 262 19.99 -14.98 -13.21
C THR A 262 20.22 -16.36 -12.63
N LEU A 263 20.74 -16.45 -11.40
CA LEU A 263 21.01 -17.70 -10.72
C LEU A 263 19.71 -18.47 -10.45
N ALA A 264 19.64 -19.70 -10.98
CA ALA A 264 18.56 -20.62 -10.65
C ALA A 264 18.66 -21.04 -9.17
N LEU A 265 17.57 -20.84 -8.43
CA LEU A 265 17.42 -21.23 -7.03
C LEU A 265 16.42 -22.37 -6.93
N GLU A 266 16.54 -23.21 -5.90
CA GLU A 266 15.51 -24.17 -5.53
C GLU A 266 14.13 -23.46 -5.41
N PRO A 267 13.03 -24.12 -5.81
CA PRO A 267 11.70 -23.50 -5.81
C PRO A 267 11.23 -23.18 -4.40
N GLU A 268 11.55 -24.06 -3.44
CA GLU A 268 11.23 -23.89 -2.02
C GLU A 268 12.43 -23.31 -1.26
N PRO A 269 12.20 -22.36 -0.34
CA PRO A 269 13.27 -21.86 0.52
C PRO A 269 13.73 -22.95 1.49
N PHE A 270 15.03 -22.98 1.75
CA PHE A 270 15.60 -23.88 2.75
C PHE A 270 15.31 -23.38 4.18
N ILE A 271 15.38 -22.06 4.38
CA ILE A 271 14.84 -21.34 5.54
C ILE A 271 13.80 -20.36 5.01
N GLY A 272 12.53 -20.68 5.21
CA GLY A 272 11.41 -19.83 4.79
C GLY A 272 11.12 -18.72 5.81
N PRO A 273 10.19 -17.81 5.48
CA PRO A 273 9.84 -16.72 6.37
C PRO A 273 9.30 -17.15 7.73
N ALA A 274 8.48 -18.21 7.76
CA ALA A 274 7.92 -18.76 9.00
C ALA A 274 8.99 -19.44 9.89
N ASP A 275 10.14 -19.77 9.32
CA ASP A 275 11.26 -20.34 10.06
C ASP A 275 12.08 -19.27 10.79
N ILE A 276 11.94 -17.99 10.43
CA ILE A 276 12.66 -16.87 11.05
C ILE A 276 11.76 -16.26 12.13
N LEU A 277 12.12 -16.45 13.40
CA LEU A 277 11.37 -15.91 14.54
C LEU A 277 11.85 -14.52 14.95
N ALA A 278 13.14 -14.25 14.81
CA ALA A 278 13.71 -12.94 15.11
C ALA A 278 15.06 -12.74 14.42
N TYR A 279 15.45 -11.48 14.23
CA TYR A 279 16.75 -11.07 13.73
C TYR A 279 17.27 -9.87 14.51
N ASN A 280 18.42 -10.00 15.16
CA ASN A 280 19.06 -8.91 15.88
C ASN A 280 19.94 -8.08 14.95
N ARG A 281 19.61 -6.79 14.76
CA ARG A 281 20.35 -5.92 13.84
C ARG A 281 21.80 -5.67 14.26
N ALA A 282 22.06 -5.61 15.56
CA ALA A 282 23.38 -5.27 16.09
C ALA A 282 24.34 -6.46 16.05
N THR A 283 23.85 -7.68 16.27
CA THR A 283 24.69 -8.89 16.34
C THR A 283 24.62 -9.75 15.08
N HIS A 284 23.66 -9.50 14.18
CA HIS A 284 23.34 -10.35 13.02
C HIS A 284 23.04 -11.81 13.41
N GLU A 285 22.40 -11.97 14.57
CA GLU A 285 21.89 -13.26 15.05
C GLU A 285 20.44 -13.44 14.59
N MET A 286 20.14 -14.64 14.10
CA MET A 286 18.83 -15.03 13.62
C MET A 286 18.31 -16.17 14.49
N THR A 287 17.20 -15.94 15.19
CA THR A 287 16.47 -16.96 15.96
C THR A 287 15.52 -17.69 15.02
N LEU A 288 15.60 -19.02 15.03
CA LEU A 288 14.91 -19.90 14.11
C LEU A 288 13.81 -20.71 14.81
N ALA A 289 12.79 -21.10 14.05
CA ALA A 289 11.82 -22.08 14.49
C ALA A 289 12.52 -23.43 14.76
N PRO A 290 12.07 -24.22 15.76
CA PRO A 290 12.71 -25.48 16.11
C PRO A 290 12.87 -26.45 14.93
N ALA A 291 11.89 -26.49 14.02
CA ALA A 291 11.96 -27.33 12.82
C ALA A 291 13.11 -26.91 11.89
N ALA A 292 13.34 -25.61 11.70
CA ALA A 292 14.41 -25.08 10.87
C ALA A 292 15.79 -25.29 11.50
N ALA A 293 15.91 -25.08 12.81
CA ALA A 293 17.14 -25.38 13.55
C ALA A 293 17.50 -26.87 13.44
N ALA A 294 16.52 -27.77 13.52
CA ALA A 294 16.73 -29.20 13.31
C ALA A 294 17.18 -29.53 11.87
N ARG A 295 16.57 -28.91 10.84
CA ARG A 295 17.01 -29.07 9.44
C ARG A 295 18.46 -28.64 9.24
N LEU A 296 18.87 -27.50 9.82
CA LEU A 296 20.27 -27.04 9.77
C LEU A 296 21.22 -27.99 10.49
N GLY A 297 20.83 -28.51 11.67
CA GLY A 297 21.65 -29.45 12.44
C GLY A 297 21.89 -30.80 11.74
N GLN A 298 21.05 -31.15 10.76
CA GLN A 298 21.19 -32.38 9.95
C GLN A 298 21.98 -32.13 8.66
N LEU A 299 22.31 -30.88 8.33
CA LEU A 299 22.99 -30.53 7.10
C LEU A 299 24.43 -31.04 7.13
N ARG A 300 24.79 -31.92 6.19
CA ARG A 300 26.16 -32.41 6.04
C ARG A 300 26.97 -31.42 5.21
N ILE A 301 27.74 -30.57 5.90
CA ILE A 301 28.50 -29.48 5.26
C ILE A 301 29.88 -29.99 4.85
N PRO A 302 30.23 -29.97 3.55
CA PRO A 302 31.58 -30.27 3.11
C PRO A 302 32.59 -29.24 3.66
N VAL A 303 33.88 -29.58 3.68
CA VAL A 303 34.92 -28.65 4.18
C VAL A 303 35.06 -27.37 3.34
N TRP A 304 34.48 -27.32 2.15
CA TRP A 304 34.39 -26.13 1.30
C TRP A 304 33.05 -25.38 1.42
N GLY A 305 32.14 -25.82 2.28
CA GLY A 305 30.85 -25.19 2.54
C GLY A 305 29.75 -25.51 1.51
N ILE A 306 28.53 -25.03 1.81
CA ILE A 306 27.35 -25.09 0.92
C ILE A 306 26.86 -23.65 0.70
N PRO A 307 26.77 -23.15 -0.54
CA PRO A 307 26.29 -21.79 -0.77
C PRO A 307 24.80 -21.66 -0.46
N PHE A 308 24.40 -20.48 -0.04
CA PHE A 308 23.00 -20.08 0.07
C PHE A 308 22.82 -18.65 -0.46
N VAL A 309 21.58 -18.29 -0.76
CA VAL A 309 21.21 -16.95 -1.24
C VAL A 309 20.10 -16.40 -0.34
N VAL A 310 20.33 -15.23 0.22
CA VAL A 310 19.31 -14.49 0.98
C VAL A 310 18.50 -13.66 0.01
N CYS A 311 17.20 -13.89 0.02
CA CYS A 311 16.24 -13.18 -0.80
C CYS A 311 15.28 -12.37 0.08
N VAL A 312 14.79 -11.27 -0.47
CA VAL A 312 13.58 -10.62 -0.02
C VAL A 312 12.53 -11.04 -1.06
N GLY A 313 11.65 -11.96 -0.66
CA GLY A 313 10.76 -12.69 -1.57
C GLY A 313 11.56 -13.54 -2.54
N ARG A 314 11.40 -13.29 -3.84
CA ARG A 314 12.17 -13.96 -4.90
C ARG A 314 13.33 -13.14 -5.45
N GLN A 315 13.58 -11.94 -4.91
CA GLN A 315 14.70 -11.10 -5.33
C GLN A 315 15.97 -11.46 -4.54
N PRO A 316 17.02 -11.96 -5.20
CA PRO A 316 18.32 -12.22 -4.57
C PRO A 316 18.97 -10.92 -4.08
N ILE A 317 19.38 -10.89 -2.81
CA ILE A 317 20.04 -9.73 -2.18
C ILE A 317 21.53 -9.96 -2.05
N TYR A 318 21.92 -11.06 -1.41
CA TYR A 318 23.32 -11.46 -1.26
C TYR A 318 23.43 -12.97 -1.14
N TYR A 319 24.64 -13.50 -1.31
CA TYR A 319 24.96 -14.90 -1.09
C TYR A 319 25.89 -15.08 0.11
N GLY A 320 25.82 -16.25 0.72
CA GLY A 320 26.72 -16.70 1.77
C GLY A 320 26.96 -18.19 1.68
N ALA A 321 27.53 -18.77 2.71
CA ALA A 321 27.71 -20.22 2.80
C ALA A 321 27.45 -20.76 4.21
N PHE A 322 26.80 -21.92 4.29
CA PHE A 322 26.86 -22.75 5.48
C PHE A 322 28.28 -23.30 5.58
N TRP A 323 28.93 -23.04 6.72
CA TRP A 323 30.36 -23.31 6.89
C TRP A 323 30.60 -24.23 8.09
N THR A 324 31.63 -25.08 7.98
CA THR A 324 32.06 -25.98 9.06
C THR A 324 33.31 -25.44 9.76
N PRO A 325 33.39 -25.49 11.10
CA PRO A 325 34.62 -25.18 11.86
C PRO A 325 35.79 -26.11 11.51
N LEU A 326 35.51 -27.29 10.93
CA LEU A 326 36.53 -28.27 10.56
C LEU A 326 37.29 -27.87 9.28
N SER A 327 36.86 -26.80 8.60
CA SER A 327 37.54 -26.28 7.42
C SER A 327 38.84 -25.56 7.80
N SER A 328 39.90 -25.84 7.04
CA SER A 328 41.15 -25.05 7.05
C SER A 328 41.19 -23.99 5.95
N GLN A 329 40.16 -23.88 5.12
CA GLN A 329 40.09 -22.88 4.05
C GLN A 329 39.54 -21.58 4.60
N SER A 330 40.23 -20.47 4.33
CA SER A 330 39.67 -19.13 4.56
C SER A 330 38.58 -18.85 3.54
N TYR A 331 37.56 -18.11 3.96
CA TYR A 331 36.48 -17.68 3.06
C TYR A 331 36.25 -16.19 3.19
N ASP A 332 36.25 -15.51 2.04
CA ASP A 332 36.00 -14.09 1.88
C ASP A 332 34.53 -13.86 1.48
N GLY A 333 33.61 -14.15 2.41
CA GLY A 333 32.18 -14.05 2.17
C GLY A 333 31.36 -14.18 3.45
N VAL A 334 30.03 -14.03 3.33
CA VAL A 334 29.11 -14.20 4.46
C VAL A 334 29.00 -15.68 4.84
N ILE A 335 29.05 -16.01 6.13
CA ILE A 335 28.93 -17.38 6.61
C ILE A 335 27.81 -17.53 7.64
N ILE A 336 27.21 -18.71 7.65
CA ILE A 336 26.51 -19.24 8.83
C ILE A 336 27.34 -20.45 9.28
N GLN A 337 28.08 -20.26 10.36
CA GLN A 337 28.92 -21.33 10.89
C GLN A 337 28.05 -22.29 11.71
N LEU A 338 28.07 -23.57 11.34
CA LEU A 338 27.32 -24.61 12.03
C LEU A 338 28.31 -25.56 12.70
N LEU A 339 28.19 -25.71 14.03
CA LEU A 339 28.85 -26.76 14.79
C LEU A 339 28.10 -28.08 14.56
N ASP A 340 28.74 -29.23 14.78
CA ASP A 340 28.16 -30.59 14.60
C ASP A 340 26.86 -30.85 15.39
N SER A 341 26.40 -29.88 16.17
CA SER A 341 25.01 -29.70 16.58
C SER A 341 24.79 -28.21 16.84
N LEU A 342 23.80 -27.58 16.21
CA LEU A 342 23.35 -26.24 16.58
C LEU A 342 22.98 -26.24 18.07
N ARG A 343 23.75 -25.54 18.91
CA ARG A 343 23.44 -25.38 20.33
C ARG A 343 22.40 -24.28 20.48
N GLY A 344 21.13 -24.66 20.39
CA GLY A 344 19.99 -23.75 20.51
C GLY A 344 19.31 -23.48 19.17
N ASP A 345 18.46 -22.46 19.16
CA ASP A 345 17.63 -22.05 18.02
C ASP A 345 18.20 -20.84 17.27
N THR A 346 19.33 -20.31 17.71
CA THR A 346 19.90 -19.07 17.18
C THR A 346 21.17 -19.35 16.40
N VAL A 347 21.21 -18.87 15.15
CA VAL A 347 22.40 -18.89 14.30
C VAL A 347 22.99 -17.50 14.22
N ARG A 348 24.31 -17.42 14.14
CA ARG A 348 25.02 -16.17 13.86
C ARG A 348 25.42 -16.13 12.39
N ILE A 349 25.13 -15.01 11.74
CA ILE A 349 25.55 -14.74 10.38
C ILE A 349 26.81 -13.88 10.46
N ASP A 350 27.98 -14.42 10.15
CA ASP A 350 29.27 -13.73 10.28
C ASP A 350 29.83 -13.30 8.91
N LEU A 351 30.78 -12.36 8.95
CA LEU A 351 31.59 -11.99 7.80
C LEU A 351 32.90 -12.77 7.86
N GLY A 352 33.22 -13.48 6.80
CA GLY A 352 34.47 -14.17 6.60
C GLY A 352 34.70 -15.37 7.53
N TYR A 353 35.63 -16.23 7.13
CA TYR A 353 36.14 -17.35 7.93
C TYR A 353 37.67 -17.38 7.88
N PRO A 354 38.39 -17.60 9.01
CA PRO A 354 37.89 -17.89 10.37
C PRO A 354 37.43 -16.67 11.18
N GLY A 355 37.31 -15.51 10.54
CA GLY A 355 36.73 -14.31 11.17
C GLY A 355 36.68 -13.12 10.23
N SER A 356 36.13 -12.00 10.72
CA SER A 356 35.80 -10.80 9.92
C SER A 356 36.95 -10.16 9.16
N ARG A 357 38.19 -10.37 9.58
CA ARG A 357 39.37 -9.88 8.85
C ARG A 357 39.58 -10.55 7.48
N ALA A 358 38.98 -11.73 7.27
CA ALA A 358 39.02 -12.43 6.00
C ALA A 358 38.05 -11.82 4.96
N PHE A 359 37.01 -11.12 5.42
CA PHE A 359 36.01 -10.52 4.55
C PHE A 359 36.48 -9.19 3.97
N ARG A 360 36.28 -9.02 2.67
CA ARG A 360 36.58 -7.82 1.90
C ARG A 360 35.28 -7.34 1.24
N GLY A 361 34.91 -6.10 1.52
CA GLY A 361 33.75 -5.46 0.91
C GLY A 361 32.83 -4.80 1.91
N SER A 362 31.68 -4.34 1.43
CA SER A 362 30.60 -3.80 2.25
C SER A 362 29.79 -4.92 2.88
N ASP A 363 29.38 -4.76 4.14
CA ASP A 363 28.53 -5.71 4.83
C ASP A 363 27.12 -5.78 4.19
N PRO A 364 26.75 -6.89 3.54
CA PRO A 364 25.46 -7.01 2.87
C PRO A 364 24.34 -7.41 3.84
N ARG A 365 24.67 -7.83 5.07
CA ARG A 365 23.67 -8.30 6.06
C ARG A 365 22.79 -7.17 6.57
N ALA A 366 23.26 -5.92 6.47
CA ALA A 366 22.55 -4.70 6.82
C ALA A 366 21.83 -4.03 5.64
N ASP A 367 21.63 -4.73 4.51
CA ASP A 367 20.91 -4.18 3.36
C ASP A 367 19.52 -3.67 3.79
N PRO A 368 19.15 -2.41 3.48
CA PRO A 368 17.89 -1.81 3.90
C PRO A 368 16.66 -2.64 3.51
N ARG A 369 16.70 -3.36 2.39
CA ARG A 369 15.58 -4.21 1.94
C ARG A 369 15.32 -5.36 2.90
N ILE A 370 16.39 -5.97 3.42
CA ILE A 370 16.30 -7.07 4.42
C ILE A 370 15.76 -6.52 5.74
N LEU A 371 16.34 -5.43 6.23
CA LEU A 371 15.94 -4.86 7.52
C LEU A 371 14.50 -4.37 7.50
N GLN A 372 14.06 -3.70 6.43
CA GLN A 372 12.65 -3.28 6.28
C GLN A 372 11.70 -4.47 6.17
N ALA A 373 12.08 -5.55 5.47
CA ALA A 373 11.25 -6.75 5.38
C ALA A 373 11.08 -7.42 6.75
N LEU A 374 12.16 -7.53 7.54
CA LEU A 374 12.10 -8.08 8.90
C LEU A 374 11.35 -7.17 9.87
N GLU A 375 11.47 -5.85 9.73
CA GLU A 375 10.73 -4.88 10.55
C GLU A 375 9.23 -4.96 10.29
N ARG A 376 8.80 -5.00 9.01
CA ARG A 376 7.39 -5.17 8.63
C ARG A 376 6.80 -6.48 9.12
N ALA A 377 7.60 -7.54 9.15
CA ALA A 377 7.20 -8.84 9.66
C ALA A 377 7.29 -8.95 11.20
N GLU A 378 7.59 -7.85 11.90
CA GLU A 378 7.77 -7.81 13.36
C GLU A 378 8.85 -8.78 13.90
N LYS A 379 9.83 -9.11 13.05
CA LYS A 379 10.95 -10.03 13.35
C LYS A 379 12.24 -9.29 13.67
N LEU A 380 12.36 -8.00 13.35
CA LEU A 380 13.57 -7.21 13.63
C LEU A 380 13.66 -6.83 15.11
N LYS A 381 14.81 -7.10 15.73
CA LYS A 381 15.16 -6.76 17.12
C LYS A 381 16.34 -5.81 17.20
#